data_AF-A0A225U844-F1
#
_entry.id   AF-A0A225U844-F1
#
_cell.length_a   1.000
_cell.length_b   1.000
_cell.length_c   1.000
_cell.angle_alpha   90.00
_cell.angle_beta   90.00
_cell.angle_gamma   90.00
#
_symmetry.space_group_name_H-M   'P 1'
#
loop_
_entity.id
_entity.type
_entity.pdbx_description
1 polymer ?
#
loop_
_entity_poly.entity_id
_entity_poly.type
_entity_poly.pdbx_seq_one_letter_code
_entity_poly.pdbx_strand_id
1 'polypeptide(L)'
;MNLISHDLQDGGKLPHRHVFNGMGYDGDNISPHLAWDEVPDGTKSFVVTCYDPDAPTGSGWWHWLVANLPAETRELPQGAGSGLAPLPASAIQTRTDFGLPGYGGAAPPKGESHRYIFTVHALDVEKIEVDEGASGAMVGFNVHFHSLGSASITALFI
;
A
#
# COMPACT_ATOMS: atom_id res chain seq x y z
N MET A 1 5.73 -15.68 5.69
CA MET A 1 4.92 -14.73 4.90
C MET A 1 5.81 -14.13 3.85
N ASN A 2 5.39 -14.23 2.60
CA ASN A 2 6.12 -13.73 1.45
C ASN A 2 5.19 -12.85 0.61
N LEU A 3 5.75 -11.82 -0.02
CA LEU A 3 5.03 -10.87 -0.87
C LEU A 3 5.72 -10.84 -2.23
N ILE A 4 4.94 -11.04 -3.28
CA ILE A 4 5.39 -11.00 -4.67
C ILE A 4 4.54 -10.02 -5.48
N SER A 5 5.07 -9.62 -6.63
CA SER A 5 4.36 -8.80 -7.61
C SER A 5 4.74 -9.23 -9.01
N HIS A 6 3.79 -9.20 -9.95
CA HIS A 6 4.08 -9.30 -11.38
C HIS A 6 4.63 -7.98 -11.94
N ASP A 7 4.43 -6.88 -11.21
CA ASP A 7 4.76 -5.54 -11.66
C ASP A 7 6.01 -4.97 -10.99
N LEU A 8 6.27 -5.40 -9.75
CA LEU A 8 7.37 -4.87 -8.93
C LEU A 8 8.45 -5.92 -8.70
N GLN A 9 9.69 -5.44 -8.67
CA GLN A 9 10.85 -6.19 -8.19
C GLN A 9 11.43 -5.48 -6.97
N ASP A 10 11.72 -6.23 -5.91
CA ASP A 10 12.32 -5.66 -4.70
C ASP A 10 13.71 -5.09 -4.99
N GLY A 11 13.95 -3.86 -4.54
CA GLY A 11 15.11 -3.03 -4.88
C GLY A 11 15.13 -2.51 -6.32
N GLY A 12 14.14 -2.86 -7.15
CA GLY A 12 14.04 -2.49 -8.55
C GLY A 12 13.48 -1.08 -8.76
N LYS A 13 13.56 -0.59 -10.01
CA LYS A 13 12.92 0.69 -10.39
C LYS A 13 11.41 0.52 -10.43
N LEU A 14 10.66 1.48 -9.89
CA LEU A 14 9.21 1.55 -10.02
C LEU A 14 8.83 1.77 -11.50
N PRO A 15 8.08 0.84 -12.13
CA PRO A 15 7.58 1.04 -13.48
C PRO A 15 6.73 2.31 -13.60
N HIS A 16 6.81 2.98 -14.76
CA HIS A 16 6.07 4.21 -15.06
C HIS A 16 4.54 4.05 -14.92
N ARG A 17 4.05 2.81 -15.07
CA ARG A 17 2.67 2.38 -14.78
C ARG A 17 2.18 2.77 -13.37
N HIS A 18 3.07 2.84 -12.39
CA HIS A 18 2.76 3.13 -10.99
C HIS A 18 3.23 4.53 -10.55
N VAL A 19 3.74 5.33 -11.47
CA VAL A 19 4.13 6.72 -11.22
C VAL A 19 2.86 7.58 -11.21
N PHE A 20 2.85 8.67 -10.42
CA PHE A 20 1.72 9.57 -10.37
C PHE A 20 1.50 10.30 -11.70
N ASN A 21 0.26 10.72 -11.96
CA ASN A 21 -0.14 11.40 -13.20
C ASN A 21 -0.41 12.91 -12.99
N GLY A 22 0.20 13.48 -11.96
CA GLY A 22 0.11 14.88 -11.59
C GLY A 22 1.43 15.37 -10.99
N MET A 23 1.45 16.58 -10.42
CA MET A 23 2.65 17.17 -9.79
C MET A 23 3.90 17.23 -10.72
N GLY A 24 3.69 17.36 -12.02
CA GLY A 24 4.77 17.40 -13.02
C GLY A 24 5.21 16.04 -13.56
N TYR A 25 4.53 14.95 -13.17
CA TYR A 25 4.71 13.61 -13.71
C TYR A 25 3.54 13.20 -14.61
N ASP A 26 3.78 12.21 -15.46
CA ASP A 26 2.87 11.70 -16.48
C ASP A 26 2.67 10.18 -16.42
N GLY A 27 2.89 9.58 -15.24
CA GLY A 27 2.65 8.15 -15.01
C GLY A 27 1.20 7.74 -15.23
N ASP A 28 0.92 6.44 -15.20
CA ASP A 28 -0.46 5.97 -15.36
C ASP A 28 -1.27 6.03 -14.04
N ASN A 29 -0.60 6.22 -12.90
CA ASN A 29 -1.18 6.24 -11.55
C ASN A 29 -2.01 4.99 -11.20
N ILE A 30 -1.51 3.81 -11.57
CA ILE A 30 -2.18 2.53 -11.36
C ILE A 30 -1.48 1.75 -10.24
N SER A 31 -2.23 1.29 -9.24
CA SER A 31 -1.66 0.46 -8.16
C SER A 31 -1.08 -0.85 -8.73
N PRO A 32 0.05 -1.34 -8.24
CA PRO A 32 0.64 -2.60 -8.71
C PRO A 32 -0.19 -3.81 -8.27
N HIS A 33 -0.03 -4.91 -8.99
CA HIS A 33 -0.41 -6.23 -8.50
C HIS A 33 0.40 -6.58 -7.25
N LEU A 34 -0.23 -7.17 -6.25
CA LEU A 34 0.42 -7.70 -5.06
C LEU A 34 -0.20 -9.06 -4.73
N ALA A 35 0.61 -10.08 -4.49
CA ALA A 35 0.15 -11.38 -4.02
C ALA A 35 1.03 -11.90 -2.89
N TRP A 36 0.44 -12.59 -1.94
CA TRP A 36 1.15 -13.08 -0.75
C TRP A 36 0.69 -14.47 -0.33
N ASP A 37 1.60 -15.19 0.30
CA ASP A 37 1.41 -16.53 0.83
C ASP A 37 2.16 -16.71 2.17
N GLU A 38 2.19 -17.94 2.67
CA GLU A 38 2.84 -18.30 3.95
C GLU A 38 2.39 -17.41 5.13
N VAL A 39 1.09 -17.12 5.19
CA VAL A 39 0.52 -16.22 6.20
C VAL A 39 0.60 -16.86 7.60
N PRO A 40 0.89 -16.08 8.67
CA PRO A 40 0.97 -16.62 10.03
C PRO A 40 -0.34 -17.26 10.48
N ASP A 41 -0.24 -18.31 11.31
CA ASP A 41 -1.40 -18.89 11.98
C ASP A 41 -2.12 -17.83 12.82
N GLY A 42 -3.46 -17.86 12.81
CA GLY A 42 -4.29 -16.90 13.53
C GLY A 42 -4.60 -15.60 12.77
N THR A 43 -4.11 -15.44 11.53
CA THR A 43 -4.47 -14.30 10.67
C THR A 43 -5.97 -14.24 10.42
N LYS A 44 -6.58 -13.08 10.70
CA LYS A 44 -8.02 -12.82 10.51
C LYS A 44 -8.32 -11.70 9.52
N SER A 45 -7.36 -10.83 9.25
CA SER A 45 -7.45 -9.83 8.19
C SER A 45 -6.08 -9.39 7.71
N PHE A 46 -6.05 -8.63 6.62
CA PHE A 46 -4.85 -7.94 6.15
C PHE A 46 -5.04 -6.44 6.05
N VAL A 47 -3.91 -5.74 6.18
CA VAL A 47 -3.74 -4.35 5.77
C VAL A 47 -2.67 -4.31 4.69
N VAL A 48 -2.89 -3.55 3.61
CA VAL A 48 -1.88 -3.24 2.60
C VAL A 48 -1.57 -1.74 2.66
N THR A 49 -0.29 -1.40 2.62
CA THR A 49 0.17 -0.01 2.57
C THR A 49 1.21 0.22 1.48
N CYS A 50 1.30 1.46 1.00
CA CYS A 50 2.46 2.00 0.30
C CYS A 50 2.94 3.25 1.03
N TYR A 51 4.21 3.27 1.42
CA TYR A 51 4.81 4.38 2.17
C TYR A 51 6.16 4.78 1.60
N ASP A 52 6.37 6.09 1.47
CA ASP A 52 7.64 6.71 1.11
C ASP A 52 8.28 7.32 2.36
N PRO A 53 9.33 6.69 2.94
CA PRO A 53 10.04 7.24 4.10
C PRO A 53 10.96 8.41 3.75
N ASP A 54 11.26 8.62 2.47
CA ASP A 54 12.25 9.59 1.98
C ASP A 54 11.60 10.94 1.64
N ALA A 55 10.26 10.99 1.54
CA ALA A 55 9.52 12.23 1.38
C ALA A 55 9.87 13.28 2.47
N PRO A 56 10.30 14.50 2.09
CA PRO A 56 10.86 15.50 3.01
C PRO A 56 9.78 16.29 3.77
N THR A 57 8.90 15.60 4.47
CA THR A 57 7.76 16.17 5.21
C THR A 57 7.93 16.15 6.73
N GLY A 58 8.94 15.42 7.22
CA GLY A 58 9.10 15.07 8.64
C GLY A 58 8.31 13.82 9.06
N SER A 59 7.45 13.28 8.22
CA SER A 59 6.63 12.09 8.50
C SER A 59 6.52 11.11 7.32
N GLY A 60 7.40 11.24 6.32
CA GLY A 60 7.30 10.51 5.05
C GLY A 60 5.99 10.83 4.30
N TRP A 61 5.53 9.87 3.48
CA TRP A 61 4.31 10.01 2.70
C TRP A 61 3.57 8.69 2.55
N TRP A 62 2.31 8.64 2.94
CA TRP A 62 1.42 7.53 2.69
C TRP A 62 0.80 7.64 1.30
N HIS A 63 1.13 6.69 0.43
CA HIS A 63 0.70 6.62 -0.96
C HIS A 63 -0.53 5.75 -1.18
N TRP A 64 -0.76 4.76 -0.31
CA TRP A 64 -1.91 3.87 -0.39
C TRP A 64 -2.13 3.16 0.93
N LEU A 65 -3.39 3.01 1.35
CA LEU A 65 -3.80 2.23 2.51
C LEU A 65 -5.09 1.47 2.20
N VAL A 66 -5.08 0.17 2.45
CA VAL A 66 -6.26 -0.71 2.38
C VAL A 66 -6.33 -1.50 3.67
N ALA A 67 -7.44 -1.38 4.41
CA ALA A 67 -7.68 -2.11 5.64
C ALA A 67 -8.82 -3.11 5.50
N ASN A 68 -8.92 -4.05 6.45
CA ASN A 68 -10.03 -5.00 6.58
C ASN A 68 -10.19 -5.93 5.37
N LEU A 69 -9.08 -6.27 4.70
CA LEU A 69 -9.05 -7.35 3.70
C LEU A 69 -9.31 -8.69 4.42
N PRO A 70 -10.25 -9.53 3.94
CA PRO A 70 -10.55 -10.82 4.56
C PRO A 70 -9.34 -11.74 4.70
N ALA A 71 -9.37 -12.65 5.69
CA ALA A 71 -8.30 -13.61 5.98
C ALA A 71 -7.93 -14.54 4.82
N GLU A 72 -8.85 -14.75 3.87
CA GLU A 72 -8.67 -15.54 2.66
C GLU A 72 -8.03 -14.75 1.49
N THR A 73 -7.89 -13.44 1.61
CA THR A 73 -7.29 -12.60 0.56
C THR A 73 -5.82 -12.99 0.37
N ARG A 74 -5.43 -13.31 -0.86
CA ARG A 74 -4.05 -13.65 -1.24
C ARG A 74 -3.50 -12.79 -2.38
N GLU A 75 -4.33 -11.95 -2.97
CA GLU A 75 -3.98 -11.14 -4.12
C GLU A 75 -4.80 -9.84 -4.14
N LEU A 76 -4.15 -8.75 -4.53
CA LEU A 76 -4.76 -7.53 -5.05
C LEU A 76 -4.33 -7.39 -6.52
N PRO A 77 -5.29 -7.46 -7.47
CA PRO A 77 -4.97 -7.25 -8.88
C PRO A 77 -4.40 -5.85 -9.14
N GLN A 78 -3.65 -5.68 -10.24
CA GLN A 78 -3.22 -4.37 -10.70
C GLN A 78 -4.45 -3.43 -10.83
N GLY A 79 -4.32 -2.22 -10.29
CA GLY A 79 -5.37 -1.21 -10.31
C GLY A 79 -6.49 -1.40 -9.30
N ALA A 80 -6.37 -2.33 -8.33
CA ALA A 80 -7.31 -2.44 -7.21
C ALA A 80 -7.40 -1.15 -6.37
N GLY A 81 -6.28 -0.42 -6.24
CA GLY A 81 -6.24 0.90 -5.59
C GLY A 81 -6.63 2.07 -6.49
N SER A 82 -6.90 1.81 -7.77
CA SER A 82 -7.15 2.82 -8.81
C SER A 82 -8.53 2.70 -9.46
N GLY A 83 -9.42 1.87 -8.91
CA GLY A 83 -10.78 1.68 -9.41
C GLY A 83 -10.88 0.86 -10.70
N LEU A 84 -9.80 0.17 -11.12
CA LEU A 84 -9.77 -0.67 -12.32
C LEU A 84 -10.03 -2.15 -12.01
N ALA A 85 -9.86 -2.56 -10.76
CA ALA A 85 -10.21 -3.88 -10.25
C ALA A 85 -10.94 -3.73 -8.90
N PRO A 86 -11.86 -4.64 -8.57
CA PRO A 86 -12.59 -4.57 -7.31
C PRO A 86 -11.69 -4.94 -6.13
N LEU A 87 -11.92 -4.28 -5.00
CA LEU A 87 -11.49 -4.77 -3.69
C LEU A 87 -12.57 -5.69 -3.11
N PRO A 88 -12.21 -6.63 -2.19
CA PRO A 88 -13.19 -7.36 -1.41
C PRO A 88 -14.17 -6.42 -0.71
N ALA A 89 -15.46 -6.79 -0.62
CA ALA A 89 -16.50 -5.88 -0.15
C ALA A 89 -16.32 -5.38 1.30
N SER A 90 -15.61 -6.12 2.15
CA SER A 90 -15.29 -5.70 3.52
C SER A 90 -14.09 -4.77 3.62
N ALA A 91 -13.29 -4.67 2.56
CA ALA A 91 -12.08 -3.88 2.55
C ALA A 91 -12.41 -2.39 2.38
N ILE A 92 -11.62 -1.54 3.02
CA ILE A 92 -11.77 -0.10 2.95
C ILE A 92 -10.44 0.54 2.57
N GLN A 93 -10.47 1.42 1.56
CA GLN A 93 -9.36 2.32 1.32
C GLN A 93 -9.50 3.51 2.26
N THR A 94 -8.43 3.84 3.00
CA THR A 94 -8.44 4.97 3.92
C THR A 94 -7.65 6.14 3.35
N ARG A 95 -7.76 7.30 4.00
CA ARG A 95 -7.15 8.54 3.55
C ARG A 95 -5.62 8.44 3.46
N THR A 96 -5.09 8.84 2.31
CA THR A 96 -3.66 9.03 2.06
C THR A 96 -3.21 10.46 2.33
N ASP A 97 -1.90 10.73 2.23
CA ASP A 97 -1.35 12.08 2.38
C ASP A 97 -1.67 12.99 1.17
N PHE A 98 -2.18 12.43 0.06
CA PHE A 98 -2.83 13.20 -1.01
C PHE A 98 -4.21 13.76 -0.61
N GLY A 99 -4.73 13.37 0.57
CA GLY A 99 -6.00 13.86 1.11
C GLY A 99 -7.23 13.07 0.69
N LEU A 100 -7.07 12.02 -0.12
CA LEU A 100 -8.15 11.16 -0.61
C LEU A 100 -7.82 9.67 -0.40
N PRO A 101 -8.84 8.80 -0.25
CA PRO A 101 -8.66 7.35 -0.37
C PRO A 101 -8.28 6.93 -1.78
N GLY A 102 -7.49 5.86 -1.89
CA GLY A 102 -7.00 5.36 -3.18
C GLY A 102 -5.47 5.29 -3.25
N TYR A 103 -4.95 4.74 -4.34
CA TYR A 103 -3.53 4.76 -4.66
C TYR A 103 -3.14 6.09 -5.32
N GLY A 104 -2.09 6.72 -4.80
CA GLY A 104 -1.36 7.79 -5.47
C GLY A 104 0.09 7.37 -5.70
N GLY A 105 0.53 7.38 -6.96
CA GLY A 105 1.86 6.96 -7.37
C GLY A 105 3.02 7.83 -6.90
N ALA A 106 4.23 7.45 -7.30
CA ALA A 106 5.45 8.20 -7.01
C ALA A 106 5.46 9.57 -7.71
N ALA A 107 5.90 10.61 -7.00
CA ALA A 107 6.12 11.96 -7.52
C ALA A 107 7.18 12.72 -6.69
N PRO A 108 8.42 12.20 -6.57
CA PRO A 108 9.44 12.82 -5.73
C PRO A 108 9.90 14.16 -6.31
N PRO A 109 10.57 15.02 -5.52
CA PRO A 109 11.26 16.18 -6.06
C PRO A 109 12.24 15.78 -7.17
N LYS A 110 12.34 16.60 -8.21
CA LYS A 110 13.14 16.27 -9.40
C LYS A 110 14.61 16.02 -9.04
N GLY A 111 15.11 14.84 -9.39
CA GLY A 111 16.51 14.46 -9.20
C GLY A 111 16.79 13.77 -7.85
N GLU A 112 15.76 13.54 -7.04
CA GLU A 112 15.86 12.73 -5.82
C GLU A 112 15.42 11.28 -6.11
N SER A 113 16.04 10.33 -5.42
CA SER A 113 15.66 8.91 -5.49
C SER A 113 14.96 8.52 -4.20
N HIS A 114 13.70 8.11 -4.28
CA HIS A 114 12.89 7.74 -3.11
C HIS A 114 12.56 6.25 -3.14
N ARG A 115 12.33 5.68 -1.94
CA ARG A 115 11.80 4.34 -1.74
C ARG A 115 10.28 4.39 -1.64
N TYR A 116 9.62 3.47 -2.34
CA TYR A 116 8.18 3.24 -2.25
C TYR A 116 7.97 1.82 -1.74
N ILE A 117 7.63 1.73 -0.44
CA ILE A 117 7.59 0.47 0.29
C ILE A 117 6.16 -0.04 0.32
N PHE A 118 5.88 -1.06 -0.48
CA PHE A 118 4.61 -1.77 -0.48
C PHE A 118 4.66 -2.86 0.59
N THR A 119 3.77 -2.81 1.57
CA THR A 119 3.77 -3.76 2.69
C THR A 119 2.39 -4.39 2.86
N VAL A 120 2.37 -5.70 3.07
CA VAL A 120 1.19 -6.41 3.56
C VAL A 120 1.41 -6.79 5.03
N HIS A 121 0.41 -6.56 5.87
CA HIS A 121 0.41 -6.90 7.28
C HIS A 121 -0.69 -7.91 7.55
N ALA A 122 -0.36 -9.02 8.20
CA ALA A 122 -1.33 -9.99 8.70
C ALA A 122 -1.74 -9.61 10.13
N LEU A 123 -3.05 -9.51 10.40
CA LEU A 123 -3.59 -9.07 11.70
C LEU A 123 -4.35 -10.19 12.43
N ASP A 124 -4.37 -10.14 13.76
CA ASP A 124 -5.07 -11.08 14.64
C ASP A 124 -6.55 -10.74 14.90
N VAL A 125 -7.03 -9.64 14.33
CA VAL A 125 -8.43 -9.17 14.36
C VAL A 125 -9.03 -9.19 12.96
N GLU A 126 -10.33 -9.45 12.87
CA GLU A 126 -11.06 -9.45 11.60
C GLU A 126 -11.24 -8.03 11.04
N LYS A 127 -11.34 -7.05 11.94
CA LYS A 127 -11.59 -5.66 11.59
C LYS A 127 -10.88 -4.71 12.55
N ILE A 128 -10.26 -3.68 12.00
CA ILE A 128 -9.82 -2.49 12.74
C ILE A 128 -10.86 -1.38 12.57
N GLU A 129 -11.08 -0.60 13.63
CA GLU A 129 -12.12 0.44 13.69
C GLU A 129 -11.69 1.71 12.97
N VAL A 130 -11.74 1.68 11.64
CA VAL A 130 -11.39 2.80 10.75
C VAL A 130 -12.46 3.04 9.70
N ASP A 131 -12.60 4.29 9.28
CA ASP A 131 -13.39 4.73 8.14
C ASP A 131 -12.50 5.27 7.01
N GLU A 132 -13.10 5.75 5.92
CA GLU A 132 -12.36 6.30 4.77
C GLU A 132 -11.50 7.53 5.12
N GLY A 133 -11.82 8.21 6.23
CA GLY A 133 -11.10 9.41 6.70
C GLY A 133 -9.91 9.11 7.60
N ALA A 134 -9.75 7.86 8.06
CA ALA A 134 -8.65 7.46 8.93
C ALA A 134 -7.29 7.69 8.25
N SER A 135 -6.38 8.36 8.95
CA SER A 135 -5.03 8.66 8.45
C SER A 135 -4.14 7.42 8.42
N GLY A 136 -3.06 7.48 7.63
CA GLY A 136 -2.04 6.44 7.62
C GLY A 136 -1.47 6.14 9.01
N ALA A 137 -1.30 7.17 9.86
CA ALA A 137 -0.86 6.98 11.24
C ALA A 137 -1.90 6.26 12.12
N MET A 138 -3.20 6.51 11.93
CA MET A 138 -4.27 5.81 12.67
C MET A 138 -4.34 4.33 12.27
N VAL A 139 -4.23 4.04 10.97
CA VAL A 139 -4.13 2.66 10.49
C VAL A 139 -2.85 1.99 11.03
N GLY A 140 -1.71 2.67 10.93
CA GLY A 140 -0.43 2.18 11.45
C GLY A 140 -0.44 1.90 12.95
N PHE A 141 -1.14 2.71 13.74
CA PHE A 141 -1.35 2.47 15.17
C PHE A 141 -2.11 1.15 15.41
N ASN A 142 -3.20 0.91 14.69
CA ASN A 142 -3.94 -0.36 14.81
C ASN A 142 -3.09 -1.56 14.35
N VAL A 143 -2.38 -1.42 13.23
CA VAL A 143 -1.46 -2.46 12.73
C VAL A 143 -0.40 -2.80 13.78
N HIS A 144 0.18 -1.81 14.46
CA HIS A 144 1.20 -2.04 15.48
C HIS A 144 0.73 -2.99 16.59
N PHE A 145 -0.50 -2.86 17.06
CA PHE A 145 -1.03 -3.69 18.16
C PHE A 145 -1.56 -5.05 17.72
N HIS A 146 -1.89 -5.21 16.44
CA HIS A 146 -2.57 -6.40 15.93
C HIS A 146 -1.72 -7.23 14.95
N SER A 147 -0.53 -6.78 14.56
CA SER A 147 0.27 -7.47 13.55
C SER A 147 0.88 -8.77 14.07
N LEU A 148 0.61 -9.86 13.36
CA LEU A 148 1.24 -11.17 13.51
C LEU A 148 2.50 -11.31 12.66
N GLY A 149 2.63 -10.48 11.63
CA GLY A 149 3.74 -10.50 10.68
C GLY A 149 3.48 -9.56 9.51
N SER A 150 4.54 -9.29 8.74
CA SER A 150 4.46 -8.50 7.51
C SER A 150 5.49 -8.94 6.49
N ALA A 151 5.25 -8.57 5.22
CA ALA A 151 6.17 -8.74 4.12
C ALA A 151 6.11 -7.50 3.22
N SER A 152 7.23 -7.11 2.62
CA SER A 152 7.31 -5.89 1.81
C SER A 152 8.13 -6.07 0.52
N ILE A 153 7.82 -5.21 -0.45
CA ILE A 153 8.60 -4.96 -1.66
C ILE A 153 8.92 -3.47 -1.69
N THR A 154 10.19 -3.12 -1.85
CA THR A 154 10.65 -1.74 -2.00
C THR A 154 10.98 -1.46 -3.45
N ALA A 155 10.26 -0.53 -4.07
CA ALA A 155 10.59 -0.01 -5.41
C ALA A 155 11.24 1.37 -5.30
N LEU A 156 12.15 1.70 -6.23
CA LEU A 156 12.87 2.96 -6.28
C LEU A 156 12.39 3.82 -7.45
N PHE A 157 12.17 5.11 -7.24
CA PHE A 157 11.86 6.04 -8.33
C PHE A 157 12.68 7.33 -8.23
N ILE A 158 13.09 7.85 -9.39
CA ILE A 158 13.97 9.00 -9.61
C ILE A 158 13.34 9.94 -10.63
#